data_AF-A0A1Y4B7Z8-F1
#
_entry.id   AF-A0A1Y4B7Z8-F1
#
_cell.length_a   1.000
_cell.length_b   1.000
_cell.length_c   1.000
_cell.angle_alpha   90.00
_cell.angle_beta   90.00
_cell.angle_gamma   90.00
#
_symmetry.space_group_name_H-M   'P 1'
#
loop_
_entity.id
_entity.type
_entity.pdbx_description
1 polymer ?
#
loop_
_entity_poly.entity_id
_entity_poly.type
_entity_poly.pdbx_seq_one_letter_code
_entity_poly.pdbx_strand_id
1 'polypeptide(L)'
;MMDHIILGANQSISSSARVENKVRSASPLKTESSDKDVFVRSANTEMPSEIKRTTKSLTSDVAQSLAEKYDVTNMTRNEFCQLLGELRNMGIISSQDFSVGYGGEIPHDLKEGEVRMTYGPLEEPTWPTGNERADFIKLLRSCADYCSDFAADQEEGSDGRTVGNSLAGSYHRLIDVLEQIKKAEKDKNESASNV
;
A
#
# COMPACT_ATOMS: atom_id res chain seq x y z
N MET A 1 -44.06 61.70 10.94
CA MET A 1 -43.19 62.86 10.68
C MET A 1 -42.25 62.41 9.57
N MET A 2 -42.54 62.89 8.36
CA MET A 2 -41.76 62.91 7.10
C MET A 2 -41.10 61.59 6.60
N ASP A 3 -41.53 60.96 5.50
CA ASP A 3 -41.40 61.31 4.05
C ASP A 3 -40.29 60.42 3.40
N HIS A 4 -40.62 59.51 2.47
CA HIS A 4 -40.53 59.67 0.99
C HIS A 4 -39.04 59.80 0.51
N ILE A 5 -38.46 59.10 -0.49
CA ILE A 5 -38.86 58.78 -1.88
C ILE A 5 -37.97 57.64 -2.46
N ILE A 6 -38.55 56.97 -3.47
CA ILE A 6 -38.13 55.93 -4.43
C ILE A 6 -37.05 56.40 -5.44
N LEU A 7 -36.50 55.46 -6.22
CA LEU A 7 -35.98 55.52 -7.62
C LEU A 7 -34.44 55.40 -7.73
N GLY A 8 -33.89 54.61 -8.65
CA GLY A 8 -34.48 54.20 -9.92
C GLY A 8 -33.91 52.92 -10.53
N ALA A 9 -34.75 52.35 -11.38
CA ALA A 9 -34.34 51.43 -12.42
C ALA A 9 -33.43 52.13 -13.43
N ASN A 10 -32.48 51.40 -14.01
CA ASN A 10 -32.02 51.72 -15.35
C ASN A 10 -31.81 50.43 -16.14
N GLN A 11 -32.53 50.33 -17.26
CA GLN A 11 -32.49 49.22 -18.20
C GLN A 11 -31.38 49.41 -19.23
N SER A 12 -30.85 48.27 -19.73
CA SER A 12 -30.35 47.98 -21.08
C SER A 12 -29.50 49.00 -21.83
N ILE A 13 -28.26 48.64 -22.19
CA ILE A 13 -27.79 48.66 -23.59
C ILE A 13 -26.80 47.50 -23.84
N SER A 14 -27.07 46.76 -24.92
CA SER A 14 -26.27 45.70 -25.54
C SER A 14 -24.99 46.22 -26.18
N SER A 15 -23.89 45.46 -26.10
CA SER A 15 -22.79 45.51 -27.08
C SER A 15 -22.08 44.17 -27.18
N SER A 16 -22.30 43.51 -28.31
CA SER A 16 -21.60 42.30 -28.76
C SER A 16 -20.08 42.45 -28.76
N ALA A 17 -19.39 41.45 -28.20
CA ALA A 17 -18.08 41.03 -28.69
C ALA A 17 -17.99 39.51 -28.60
N ARG A 18 -18.21 38.90 -29.76
CA ARG A 18 -18.14 37.49 -30.10
C ARG A 18 -16.67 37.06 -30.09
N VAL A 19 -16.28 36.16 -29.19
CA VAL A 19 -15.03 35.38 -29.34
C VAL A 19 -15.45 33.93 -29.59
N GLU A 20 -15.37 33.55 -30.86
CA GLU A 20 -15.50 32.18 -31.32
C GLU A 20 -14.34 31.36 -30.77
N ASN A 21 -14.60 30.43 -29.85
CA ASN A 21 -13.64 29.39 -29.53
C ASN A 21 -14.11 28.05 -30.09
N LYS A 22 -13.42 27.67 -31.16
CA LYS A 22 -13.62 26.53 -32.03
C LYS A 22 -13.28 25.24 -31.28
N VAL A 23 -14.29 24.62 -30.65
CA VAL A 23 -14.15 23.26 -30.11
C VAL A 23 -14.14 22.29 -31.30
N ARG A 24 -12.94 21.82 -31.66
CA ARG A 24 -12.77 20.66 -32.55
C ARG A 24 -13.22 19.42 -31.78
N SER A 25 -14.25 18.75 -32.29
CA SER A 25 -14.62 17.39 -31.91
C SER A 25 -13.41 16.47 -32.05
N ALA A 26 -12.93 15.96 -30.91
CA ALA A 26 -12.18 14.72 -30.85
C ALA A 26 -13.16 13.64 -30.37
N SER A 27 -13.26 12.56 -31.14
CA SER A 27 -14.07 11.37 -30.87
C SER A 27 -13.78 10.80 -29.46
N PRO A 28 -14.76 10.18 -28.80
CA PRO A 28 -14.55 9.58 -27.49
C PRO A 28 -13.60 8.38 -27.61
N LEU A 29 -12.39 8.53 -27.09
CA LEU A 29 -11.50 7.42 -26.79
C LEU A 29 -12.17 6.56 -25.72
N LYS A 30 -12.45 5.29 -26.06
CA LYS A 30 -12.83 4.24 -25.11
C LYS A 30 -11.81 4.23 -23.99
N THR A 31 -12.23 4.68 -22.81
CA THR A 31 -11.50 4.46 -21.58
C THR A 31 -11.75 3.00 -21.21
N GLU A 32 -10.76 2.15 -21.47
CA GLU A 32 -10.74 0.83 -20.86
C GLU A 32 -10.78 1.02 -19.34
N SER A 33 -11.73 0.32 -18.72
CA SER A 33 -11.97 0.26 -17.29
C SER A 33 -10.67 -0.11 -16.58
N SER A 34 -10.03 0.87 -15.92
CA SER A 34 -9.03 0.57 -14.90
C SER A 34 -9.76 -0.10 -13.74
N ASP A 35 -9.61 -1.43 -13.67
CA ASP A 35 -10.01 -2.23 -12.53
C ASP A 35 -9.45 -1.59 -11.25
N LYS A 36 -10.25 -1.55 -10.20
CA LYS A 36 -9.95 -0.79 -8.98
C LYS A 36 -8.80 -1.46 -8.22
N ASP A 37 -7.58 -0.98 -8.46
CA ASP A 37 -6.29 -1.55 -8.04
C ASP A 37 -5.85 -1.27 -6.59
N VAL A 38 -6.79 -0.87 -5.72
CA VAL A 38 -6.54 -0.68 -4.29
C VAL A 38 -7.67 -1.37 -3.53
N PHE A 39 -7.32 -2.29 -2.64
CA PHE A 39 -8.30 -2.88 -1.73
C PHE A 39 -8.76 -1.81 -0.74
N VAL A 40 -9.88 -1.17 -1.04
CA VAL A 40 -10.56 -0.26 -0.13
C VAL A 40 -11.46 -1.09 0.77
N ARG A 41 -11.04 -1.28 2.03
CA ARG A 41 -11.89 -1.89 3.05
C ARG A 41 -13.07 -0.94 3.33
N SER A 42 -14.28 -1.37 2.99
CA SER A 42 -15.52 -0.71 3.40
C SER A 42 -16.05 -1.41 4.65
N ALA A 43 -16.71 -0.68 5.55
CA ALA A 43 -17.14 -1.17 6.87
C ALA A 43 -18.06 -2.41 6.84
N ASN A 44 -18.60 -2.78 5.68
CA ASN A 44 -19.51 -3.92 5.49
C ASN A 44 -18.99 -4.98 4.50
N THR A 45 -17.69 -4.99 4.19
CA THR A 45 -17.15 -5.98 3.25
C THR A 45 -16.90 -7.29 4.00
N GLU A 46 -17.78 -8.27 3.81
CA GLU A 46 -17.50 -9.67 4.18
C GLU A 46 -16.16 -10.08 3.56
N MET A 47 -15.25 -10.55 4.40
CA MET A 47 -13.95 -11.09 3.97
C MET A 47 -14.23 -12.21 2.97
N PRO A 48 -13.74 -12.13 1.71
CA PRO A 48 -13.84 -13.25 0.80
C PRO A 48 -13.13 -14.44 1.43
N SER A 49 -13.90 -15.46 1.81
CA SER A 49 -13.42 -16.68 2.48
C SER A 49 -12.53 -17.55 1.59
N GLU A 50 -12.34 -17.19 0.32
CA GLU A 50 -11.44 -17.85 -0.62
C GLU A 50 -10.49 -16.85 -1.28
N ILE A 51 -9.50 -16.42 -0.52
CA ILE A 51 -8.26 -15.89 -1.10
C ILE A 51 -7.60 -17.08 -1.81
N LYS A 52 -7.63 -17.10 -3.15
CA LYS A 52 -6.82 -18.03 -3.94
C LYS A 52 -5.37 -17.92 -3.47
N ARG A 53 -4.92 -18.88 -2.67
CA ARG A 53 -3.51 -19.10 -2.35
C ARG A 53 -2.80 -19.53 -3.63
N THR A 54 -2.45 -18.59 -4.47
CA THR A 54 -1.49 -18.82 -5.53
C THR A 54 -0.28 -17.94 -5.25
N THR A 55 0.58 -18.40 -4.36
CA THR A 55 1.92 -17.83 -4.14
C THR A 55 2.90 -18.77 -4.80
N LYS A 56 3.23 -18.52 -6.07
CA LYS A 56 4.29 -19.26 -6.75
C LYS A 56 5.55 -19.19 -5.87
N SER A 57 6.23 -20.32 -5.71
CA SER A 57 7.47 -20.34 -4.95
C SER A 57 8.50 -19.42 -5.59
N LEU A 58 9.24 -18.69 -4.76
CA LEU A 58 10.39 -17.91 -5.21
C LEU A 58 11.50 -18.90 -5.62
N THR A 59 11.76 -19.02 -6.91
CA THR A 59 12.84 -19.87 -7.43
C THR A 59 14.20 -19.20 -7.21
N SER A 60 15.27 -20.00 -7.09
CA SER A 60 16.64 -19.49 -6.90
C SER A 60 17.04 -18.44 -7.95
N ASP A 61 16.74 -18.66 -9.22
CA ASP A 61 17.12 -17.73 -10.31
C ASP A 61 16.42 -16.37 -10.18
N VAL A 62 15.15 -16.38 -9.75
CA VAL A 62 14.37 -15.15 -9.50
C VAL A 62 14.90 -14.44 -8.25
N ALA A 63 15.17 -15.18 -7.17
CA ALA A 63 15.77 -14.62 -5.97
C ALA A 63 17.11 -13.94 -6.28
N GLN A 64 17.95 -14.58 -7.09
CA GLN A 64 19.23 -14.04 -7.52
C GLN A 64 19.05 -12.78 -8.38
N SER A 65 18.13 -12.81 -9.33
CA SER A 65 17.85 -11.67 -10.21
C SER A 65 17.31 -10.46 -9.43
N LEU A 66 16.53 -10.69 -8.37
CA LEU A 66 16.05 -9.62 -7.48
C LEU A 66 17.16 -9.10 -6.57
N ALA A 67 18.03 -9.98 -6.06
CA ALA A 67 19.17 -9.62 -5.22
C ALA A 67 20.20 -8.74 -5.96
N GLU A 68 20.29 -8.85 -7.29
CA GLU A 68 21.13 -7.96 -8.11
C GLU A 68 20.59 -6.52 -8.20
N LYS A 69 19.29 -6.33 -7.96
CA LYS A 69 18.61 -5.03 -8.07
C LYS A 69 18.36 -4.37 -6.73
N TYR A 70 18.10 -5.16 -5.69
CA TYR A 70 17.58 -4.69 -4.41
C TYR A 70 18.42 -5.20 -3.25
N ASP A 71 19.00 -4.28 -2.47
CA ASP A 71 19.54 -4.56 -1.14
C ASP A 71 18.42 -4.41 -0.11
N VAL A 72 17.82 -5.53 0.28
CA VAL A 72 16.64 -5.55 1.17
C VAL A 72 16.94 -5.07 2.60
N THR A 73 18.22 -4.96 2.96
CA THR A 73 18.67 -4.47 4.27
C THR A 73 19.03 -2.99 4.26
N ASN A 74 19.06 -2.38 3.08
CA ASN A 74 19.40 -0.99 2.89
C ASN A 74 18.80 -0.51 1.56
N MET A 75 17.50 -0.25 1.54
CA MET A 75 16.80 0.32 0.38
C MET A 75 15.82 1.43 0.83
N THR A 76 15.43 2.27 -0.11
CA THR A 76 14.40 3.31 0.07
C THR A 76 13.00 2.71 0.00
N ARG A 77 11.99 3.47 0.47
CA ARG A 77 10.58 3.09 0.30
C ARG A 77 10.20 2.88 -1.16
N ASN A 78 10.70 3.72 -2.07
CA ASN A 78 10.38 3.58 -3.48
C ASN A 78 10.94 2.27 -4.07
N GLU A 79 12.20 1.94 -3.77
CA GLU A 79 12.81 0.65 -4.17
C GLU A 79 12.02 -0.53 -3.57
N PHE A 80 11.61 -0.45 -2.31
CA PHE A 80 10.77 -1.48 -1.69
C PHE A 80 9.40 -1.61 -2.38
N CYS A 81 8.72 -0.51 -2.70
CA CYS A 81 7.45 -0.54 -3.42
C CYS A 81 7.60 -1.15 -4.84
N GLN A 82 8.71 -0.88 -5.51
CA GLN A 82 9.02 -1.51 -6.81
C GLN A 82 9.23 -3.01 -6.66
N LEU A 83 10.00 -3.45 -5.65
CA LEU A 83 10.18 -4.86 -5.33
C LEU A 83 8.84 -5.56 -5.04
N LEU A 84 7.98 -4.97 -4.20
CA LEU A 84 6.65 -5.51 -3.92
C LEU A 84 5.80 -5.63 -5.20
N GLY A 85 5.88 -4.63 -6.09
CA GLY A 85 5.21 -4.66 -7.39
C GLY A 85 5.69 -5.81 -8.27
N GLU A 86 7.01 -6.01 -8.39
CA GLU A 86 7.60 -7.13 -9.14
C GLU A 86 7.15 -8.48 -8.55
N LEU A 87 7.26 -8.67 -7.23
CA LEU A 87 6.84 -9.89 -6.54
C LEU A 87 5.36 -10.21 -6.74
N ARG A 88 4.49 -9.20 -6.68
CA ARG A 88 3.05 -9.35 -6.92
C ARG A 88 2.78 -9.73 -8.37
N ASN A 89 3.40 -9.04 -9.33
CA ASN A 89 3.22 -9.30 -10.75
C ASN A 89 3.72 -10.70 -11.17
N MET A 90 4.75 -11.21 -10.48
CA MET A 90 5.22 -12.59 -10.64
C MET A 90 4.28 -13.63 -10.00
N GLY A 91 3.36 -13.19 -9.13
CA GLY A 91 2.47 -14.04 -8.35
C GLY A 91 3.17 -14.74 -7.19
N ILE A 92 4.27 -14.17 -6.69
CA ILE A 92 5.03 -14.69 -5.53
C ILE A 92 4.34 -14.25 -4.23
N ILE A 93 3.87 -13.02 -4.18
CA ILE A 93 3.07 -12.49 -3.07
C ILE A 93 1.64 -12.20 -3.53
N SER A 94 0.69 -12.24 -2.59
CA SER A 94 -0.71 -11.93 -2.86
C SER A 94 -0.96 -10.41 -2.94
N SER A 95 -2.15 -10.04 -3.42
CA SER A 95 -2.59 -8.63 -3.37
C SER A 95 -2.73 -8.11 -1.94
N GLN A 96 -3.07 -8.99 -0.99
CA GLN A 96 -3.10 -8.65 0.43
C GLN A 96 -1.71 -8.36 0.96
N ASP A 97 -0.73 -9.23 0.70
CA ASP A 97 0.66 -9.02 1.11
C ASP A 97 1.21 -7.72 0.54
N PHE A 98 0.90 -7.44 -0.74
CA PHE A 98 1.25 -6.17 -1.37
C PHE A 98 0.63 -4.98 -0.64
N SER A 99 -0.67 -5.02 -0.33
CA SER A 99 -1.36 -3.91 0.34
C SER A 99 -0.78 -3.63 1.72
N VAL A 100 -0.57 -4.70 2.51
CA VAL A 100 0.01 -4.61 3.86
C VAL A 100 1.43 -4.07 3.78
N GLY A 101 2.27 -4.62 2.90
CA GLY A 101 3.65 -4.16 2.71
C GLY A 101 3.76 -2.75 2.14
N TYR A 102 2.83 -2.32 1.28
CA TYR A 102 2.88 -0.98 0.69
C TYR A 102 2.49 0.11 1.70
N GLY A 103 1.43 -0.14 2.47
CA GLY A 103 0.92 0.78 3.48
C GLY A 103 1.74 0.77 4.77
N GLY A 104 2.30 -0.38 5.14
CA GLY A 104 2.83 -0.60 6.48
C GLY A 104 1.72 -0.63 7.52
N GLU A 105 0.53 -1.13 7.16
CA GLU A 105 -0.64 -1.07 8.03
C GLU A 105 -0.48 -1.96 9.27
N ILE A 106 -0.76 -1.41 10.45
CA ILE A 106 -0.82 -2.14 11.71
C ILE A 106 -2.15 -1.80 12.42
N PRO A 107 -2.70 -2.73 13.23
CA PRO A 107 -3.83 -2.39 14.09
C PRO A 107 -3.37 -1.42 15.19
N HIS A 108 -4.25 -0.59 15.75
CA HIS A 108 -3.87 0.34 16.83
C HIS A 108 -4.75 0.20 18.06
N ASP A 109 -6.05 0.40 17.89
CA ASP A 109 -7.03 0.37 18.97
C ASP A 109 -8.36 -0.20 18.50
N LEU A 110 -9.13 -0.74 19.44
CA LEU A 110 -10.54 -1.02 19.24
C LEU A 110 -11.35 0.19 19.69
N LYS A 111 -12.10 0.80 18.77
CA LYS A 111 -13.07 1.83 19.11
C LYS A 111 -14.46 1.35 18.73
N GLU A 112 -15.35 1.27 19.72
CA GLU A 112 -16.75 0.85 19.51
C GLU A 112 -16.87 -0.55 18.88
N GLY A 113 -15.90 -1.44 19.13
CA GLY A 113 -15.85 -2.79 18.57
C GLY A 113 -15.18 -2.89 17.20
N GLU A 114 -14.79 -1.76 16.59
CA GLU A 114 -14.10 -1.73 15.30
C GLU A 114 -12.58 -1.57 15.47
N VAL A 115 -11.82 -2.32 14.67
CA VAL A 115 -10.35 -2.21 14.61
C VAL A 115 -9.98 -0.96 13.83
N ARG A 116 -9.33 -0.02 14.51
CA ARG A 116 -8.69 1.13 13.89
C ARG A 116 -7.28 0.78 13.47
N MET A 117 -6.92 1.25 12.28
CA MET A 117 -5.63 0.99 11.64
C MET A 117 -4.74 2.24 11.74
N THR A 118 -3.43 2.02 11.79
CA THR A 118 -2.41 3.06 11.64
C THR A 118 -1.27 2.54 10.76
N TYR A 119 -0.21 3.33 10.58
CA TYR A 119 0.92 3.02 9.70
C TYR A 119 2.23 2.91 10.47
N GLY A 120 2.99 1.88 10.12
CA GLY A 120 4.33 1.62 10.62
C GLY A 120 4.36 1.19 12.08
N PRO A 121 5.49 0.67 12.56
CA PRO A 121 5.70 0.54 13.99
C PRO A 121 5.60 1.93 14.63
N LEU A 122 4.96 1.99 15.81
CA LEU A 122 4.83 3.22 16.58
C LEU A 122 6.15 3.64 17.25
N GLU A 123 7.12 2.73 17.26
CA GLU A 123 8.48 2.89 17.78
C GLU A 123 9.51 2.61 16.67
N GLU A 124 10.81 2.78 16.95
CA GLU A 124 11.84 2.47 15.95
C GLU A 124 11.95 0.96 15.66
N PRO A 125 12.17 0.56 14.38
CA PRO A 125 12.34 1.41 13.20
C PRO A 125 10.99 1.97 12.68
N THR A 126 10.96 3.26 12.37
CA THR A 126 9.76 3.91 11.82
C THR A 126 9.61 3.63 10.33
N TRP A 127 8.37 3.67 9.85
CA TRP A 127 8.09 3.49 8.43
C TRP A 127 8.68 4.64 7.60
N PRO A 128 9.51 4.38 6.58
CA PRO A 128 10.14 5.45 5.81
C PRO A 128 9.12 6.30 5.05
N THR A 129 9.35 7.61 4.94
CA THR A 129 8.41 8.55 4.32
C THR A 129 8.99 9.29 3.11
N GLY A 130 10.30 9.24 2.93
CA GLY A 130 10.99 9.83 1.79
C GLY A 130 12.07 8.92 1.24
N ASN A 131 13.28 9.47 1.17
CA ASN A 131 14.44 8.80 0.57
C ASN A 131 15.36 8.18 1.63
N GLU A 132 14.89 8.04 2.87
CA GLU A 132 15.62 7.32 3.90
C GLU A 132 15.79 5.87 3.45
N ARG A 133 16.99 5.31 3.68
CA ARG A 133 17.24 3.89 3.46
C ARG A 133 17.01 3.15 4.77
N ALA A 134 16.36 2.01 4.70
CA ALA A 134 15.99 1.20 5.86
C ALA A 134 16.28 -0.29 5.63
N ASP A 135 16.44 -0.99 6.74
CA ASP A 135 16.45 -2.44 6.80
C ASP A 135 15.00 -2.93 6.85
N PHE A 136 14.45 -3.23 5.67
CA PHE A 136 13.04 -3.62 5.56
C PHE A 136 12.76 -4.98 6.20
N ILE A 137 13.76 -5.86 6.34
CA ILE A 137 13.58 -7.10 7.10
C ILE A 137 13.32 -6.78 8.57
N LYS A 138 14.11 -5.89 9.19
CA LYS A 138 13.88 -5.45 10.57
C LYS A 138 12.56 -4.70 10.74
N LEU A 139 12.25 -3.82 9.79
CA LEU A 139 11.00 -3.05 9.80
C LEU A 139 9.77 -3.95 9.77
N LEU A 140 9.73 -4.92 8.84
CA LEU A 140 8.61 -5.84 8.73
C LEU A 140 8.52 -6.79 9.93
N ARG A 141 9.65 -7.18 10.54
CA ARG A 141 9.65 -7.92 11.82
C ARG A 141 8.95 -7.13 12.92
N SER A 142 9.33 -5.87 13.11
CA SER A 142 8.69 -5.01 14.11
C SER A 142 7.18 -4.87 13.87
N CYS A 143 6.75 -4.77 12.60
CA CYS A 143 5.32 -4.77 12.28
C CYS A 143 4.64 -6.10 12.58
N ALA A 144 5.28 -7.24 12.27
CA ALA A 144 4.76 -8.57 12.53
C ALA A 144 4.59 -8.83 14.04
N ASP A 145 5.60 -8.46 14.82
CA ASP A 145 5.63 -8.59 16.27
C ASP A 145 4.49 -7.76 16.89
N TYR A 146 4.38 -6.48 16.50
CA TYR A 146 3.30 -5.61 16.95
C TYR A 146 1.91 -6.20 16.63
N CYS A 147 1.70 -6.68 15.41
CA CYS A 147 0.41 -7.26 15.01
C CYS A 147 0.09 -8.55 15.80
N SER A 148 1.11 -9.34 16.13
CA SER A 148 0.97 -10.56 16.91
C SER A 148 0.63 -10.25 18.37
N ASP A 149 1.32 -9.27 18.97
CA ASP A 149 1.07 -8.80 20.32
C ASP A 149 -0.34 -8.22 20.44
N PHE A 150 -0.72 -7.35 19.48
CA PHE A 150 -2.08 -6.82 19.42
C PHE A 150 -3.12 -7.94 19.38
N ALA A 151 -2.93 -8.97 18.54
CA ALA A 151 -3.86 -10.09 18.42
C ALA A 151 -3.91 -10.95 19.69
N ALA A 152 -2.79 -11.11 20.39
CA ALA A 152 -2.69 -11.86 21.64
C ALA A 152 -3.49 -11.18 22.77
N ASP A 153 -3.51 -9.85 22.80
CA ASP A 153 -4.26 -9.04 23.76
C ASP A 153 -5.78 -9.04 23.50
N GLN A 154 -6.22 -9.49 22.32
CA GLN A 154 -7.64 -9.55 21.98
C GLN A 154 -8.31 -10.86 22.41
N GLU A 155 -9.60 -10.75 22.74
CA GLU A 155 -10.47 -11.89 23.04
C GLU A 155 -10.48 -12.91 21.88
N GLU A 156 -10.55 -14.20 22.25
CA GLU A 156 -10.62 -15.28 21.28
C GLU A 156 -11.86 -15.15 20.38
N GLY A 157 -11.67 -15.26 19.07
CA GLY A 157 -12.73 -15.11 18.08
C GLY A 157 -13.12 -13.67 17.73
N SER A 158 -12.51 -12.66 18.37
CA SER A 158 -12.78 -11.25 18.04
C SER A 158 -12.23 -10.84 16.66
N ASP A 159 -12.82 -9.78 16.09
CA ASP A 159 -12.35 -9.15 14.86
C ASP A 159 -10.91 -8.62 15.02
N GLY A 160 -10.59 -8.05 16.19
CA GLY A 160 -9.25 -7.59 16.50
C GLY A 160 -8.21 -8.70 16.42
N ARG A 161 -8.51 -9.87 17.01
CA ARG A 161 -7.64 -11.05 16.93
C ARG A 161 -7.48 -11.53 15.49
N THR A 162 -8.56 -11.55 14.73
CA THR A 162 -8.56 -11.99 13.33
C THR A 162 -7.72 -11.05 12.46
N VAL A 163 -7.91 -9.74 12.59
CA VAL A 163 -7.16 -8.73 11.84
C VAL A 163 -5.67 -8.77 12.20
N GLY A 164 -5.33 -8.77 13.50
CA GLY A 164 -3.93 -8.81 13.93
C GLY A 164 -3.19 -10.05 13.41
N ASN A 165 -3.80 -11.24 13.52
CA ASN A 165 -3.22 -12.47 12.98
C ASN A 165 -3.07 -12.43 11.45
N SER A 166 -4.04 -11.85 10.74
CA SER A 166 -4.00 -11.73 9.29
C SER A 166 -2.87 -10.81 8.81
N LEU A 167 -2.64 -9.70 9.52
CA LEU A 167 -1.56 -8.75 9.23
C LEU A 167 -0.20 -9.36 9.56
N ALA A 168 -0.05 -9.93 10.76
CA ALA A 168 1.16 -10.64 11.18
C ALA A 168 1.55 -11.72 10.16
N GLY A 169 0.58 -12.52 9.71
CA GLY A 169 0.81 -13.55 8.69
C GLY A 169 1.27 -12.98 7.34
N SER A 170 0.80 -11.79 6.96
CA SER A 170 1.25 -11.11 5.73
C SER A 170 2.68 -10.61 5.87
N TYR A 171 3.02 -10.00 7.01
CA TYR A 171 4.39 -9.58 7.30
C TYR A 171 5.37 -10.76 7.32
N HIS A 172 5.02 -11.89 7.96
CA HIS A 172 5.86 -13.09 7.95
C HIS A 172 6.14 -13.61 6.54
N ARG A 173 5.12 -13.68 5.67
CA ARG A 173 5.32 -14.09 4.27
C ARG A 173 6.26 -13.15 3.52
N LEU A 174 6.14 -11.84 3.74
CA LEU A 174 7.06 -10.86 3.15
C LEU A 174 8.48 -11.04 3.68
N ILE A 175 8.66 -11.22 5.00
CA ILE A 175 9.96 -11.47 5.63
C ILE A 175 10.62 -12.70 5.02
N ASP A 176 9.89 -13.80 4.85
CA ASP A 176 10.41 -15.04 4.26
C ASP A 176 10.90 -14.84 2.83
N VAL A 177 10.20 -14.03 2.04
CA VAL A 177 10.62 -13.68 0.66
C VAL A 177 11.87 -12.81 0.68
N LEU A 178 11.93 -11.77 1.54
CA LEU A 178 13.09 -10.89 1.62
C LEU A 178 14.34 -11.62 2.14
N GLU A 179 14.21 -12.52 3.10
CA GLU A 179 15.34 -13.34 3.59
C GLU A 179 15.87 -14.29 2.49
N GLN A 180 15.00 -14.83 1.63
CA GLN A 180 15.45 -15.62 0.47
C GLN A 180 16.23 -14.78 -0.54
N ILE A 181 15.78 -13.54 -0.81
CA ILE A 181 16.51 -12.60 -1.69
C ILE A 181 17.88 -12.26 -1.09
N LYS A 182 17.92 -11.91 0.21
CA LYS A 182 19.16 -11.63 0.93
C LYS A 182 20.12 -12.82 0.93
N LYS A 183 19.60 -14.04 1.10
CA LYS A 183 20.42 -15.25 1.04
C LYS A 183 21.04 -15.44 -0.35
N ALA A 184 20.29 -15.24 -1.42
CA ALA A 184 20.81 -15.34 -2.79
C ALA A 184 21.94 -14.32 -3.07
N GLU A 185 21.87 -13.13 -2.48
CA GLU A 185 22.97 -12.16 -2.53
C GLU A 185 24.24 -12.71 -1.87
N LYS A 186 24.11 -13.26 -0.66
CA LYS A 186 25.21 -13.80 0.12
C LYS A 186 25.88 -14.99 -0.59
N ASP A 187 25.09 -15.94 -1.07
CA ASP A 187 25.58 -17.16 -1.72
C ASP A 187 26.41 -16.83 -2.99
N LYS A 188 26.02 -15.78 -3.72
CA LYS A 188 26.79 -15.26 -4.86
C LYS A 188 28.13 -14.65 -4.44
N ASN A 189 28.13 -13.83 -3.38
CA ASN A 189 29.35 -13.16 -2.90
C ASN A 189 30.39 -14.15 -2.34
N GLU A 190 29.93 -15.21 -1.67
CA GLU A 190 30.80 -16.31 -1.21
C GLU A 190 31.36 -17.13 -2.38
N SER A 191 30.56 -17.35 -3.43
CA SER A 191 31.01 -18.05 -4.64
C SER A 191 32.05 -17.26 -5.43
N ALA A 192 31.94 -15.93 -5.44
CA ALA A 192 32.89 -15.04 -6.15
C ALA A 192 34.21 -14.82 -5.39
N SER A 193 34.22 -14.98 -4.06
CA SER A 193 35.43 -14.79 -3.23
C SER A 193 36.34 -16.03 -3.19
N ASN A 194 35.86 -17.17 -3.68
CA ASN A 194 36.59 -18.44 -3.73
C ASN A 194 37.21 -18.73 -5.12
N VAL A 195 37.19 -17.76 -6.03
CA VAL A 195 37.80 -17.81 -7.38
C VAL A 195 38.96 -16.83 -7.44
#